data_AF-A0A383UY26-F1
#
_entry.id   AF-A0A383UY26-F1
#
_cell.length_a   1.000
_cell.length_b   1.000
_cell.length_c   1.000
_cell.angle_alpha   90.00
_cell.angle_beta   90.00
_cell.angle_gamma   90.00
#
_symmetry.space_group_name_H-M   'P 1'
#
loop_
_entity.id
_entity.type
_entity.pdbx_description
1 polymer ?
#
loop_
_entity_poly.entity_id
_entity_poly.type
_entity_poly.pdbx_seq_one_letter_code
_entity_poly.pdbx_strand_id
1 'polypeptide(L)'
;MHLQEIQSALVQEGSFYHLWPQRVCHLFQGDFEQVNAFCKTHRPTWPMTIEAVLQILSLSNNLRSPVDASVALRSRPLPNASTAQFLRGFEEAFHRMPSRERIEKEVECTIEYTLQTHAGMVWNCLVQRNDAFPLHKALSIAWTIAEKATKLDGSTIVPSYASRIPPNL
;
A
#
# COMPACT_ATOMS: atom_id res chain seq x y z
N MET A 1 0.80 -35.08 41.16
CA MET A 1 -0.01 -34.13 40.39
C MET A 1 -1.46 -34.47 40.64
N HIS A 2 -2.08 -33.76 41.59
CA HIS A 2 -3.42 -34.07 42.08
C HIS A 2 -4.46 -33.60 41.05
N LEU A 3 -5.54 -34.37 40.86
CA LEU A 3 -6.64 -34.05 39.95
C LEU A 3 -7.14 -32.60 40.12
N GLN A 4 -7.06 -32.10 41.35
CA GLN A 4 -7.40 -30.73 41.75
C GLN A 4 -6.50 -29.66 41.11
N GLU A 5 -5.21 -29.94 40.93
CA GLU A 5 -4.26 -29.04 40.25
C GLU A 5 -4.53 -29.00 38.74
N ILE A 6 -4.86 -30.15 38.14
CA ILE A 6 -5.25 -30.24 36.72
C ILE A 6 -6.59 -29.53 36.49
N GLN A 7 -7.56 -29.71 37.39
CA GLN A 7 -8.84 -29.01 37.35
C GLN A 7 -8.66 -27.50 37.55
N SER A 8 -7.80 -27.06 38.47
CA SER A 8 -7.46 -25.65 38.64
C SER A 8 -6.76 -25.06 37.41
N ALA A 9 -5.84 -25.79 36.78
CA ALA A 9 -5.16 -25.37 35.56
C ALA A 9 -6.14 -25.27 34.37
N LEU A 10 -7.05 -26.23 34.22
CA LEU A 10 -8.11 -26.19 33.20
C LEU A 10 -9.15 -25.10 33.47
N VAL A 11 -9.44 -24.78 34.73
CA VAL A 11 -10.29 -23.63 35.11
C VAL A 11 -9.55 -22.30 34.91
N GLN A 12 -8.23 -22.26 35.04
CA GLN A 12 -7.40 -21.08 34.75
C GLN A 12 -7.24 -20.82 33.24
N GLU A 13 -7.00 -21.86 32.44
CA GLU A 13 -6.96 -21.76 30.98
C GLU A 13 -8.36 -21.56 30.39
N GLY A 14 -9.37 -22.22 30.97
CA GLY A 14 -10.79 -22.05 30.67
C GLY A 14 -11.43 -20.86 31.38
N SER A 15 -10.65 -19.98 32.03
CA SER A 15 -11.15 -18.74 32.61
C SER A 15 -11.67 -17.87 31.47
N PHE A 16 -12.98 -18.00 31.25
CA PHE A 16 -13.81 -17.32 30.28
C PHE A 16 -13.22 -15.97 29.84
N TYR A 17 -13.21 -15.72 28.54
CA TYR A 17 -12.77 -14.48 27.90
C TYR A 17 -13.25 -13.18 28.61
N HIS A 18 -14.30 -13.20 29.43
CA HIS A 18 -14.79 -12.05 30.21
C HIS A 18 -13.77 -11.33 31.10
N LEU A 19 -12.71 -11.98 31.62
CA LEU A 19 -11.69 -11.33 32.46
C LEU A 19 -10.45 -10.88 31.69
N TRP A 20 -10.31 -11.27 30.42
CA TRP A 20 -9.18 -10.87 29.59
C TRP A 20 -9.02 -9.35 29.46
N PRO A 21 -10.10 -8.55 29.27
CA PRO A 21 -9.99 -7.10 29.23
C PRO A 21 -9.27 -6.50 30.44
N GLN A 22 -9.56 -7.02 31.64
CA GLN A 22 -8.93 -6.57 32.88
C GLN A 22 -7.49 -7.04 33.02
N ARG A 23 -7.15 -8.19 32.43
CA ARG A 23 -5.77 -8.70 32.39
C ARG A 23 -4.91 -7.90 31.44
N VAL A 24 -5.39 -7.51 30.27
CA VAL A 24 -4.56 -6.87 29.23
C VAL A 24 -4.64 -5.35 29.22
N CYS A 25 -5.56 -4.73 29.98
CA CYS A 25 -5.75 -3.27 29.92
C CYS A 25 -4.49 -2.47 30.27
N HIS A 26 -3.61 -2.99 31.12
CA HIS A 26 -2.34 -2.35 31.47
C HIS A 26 -1.31 -2.35 30.33
N LEU A 27 -1.50 -3.21 29.32
CA LEU A 27 -0.69 -3.23 28.10
C LEU A 27 -1.11 -2.14 27.10
N PHE A 28 -2.34 -1.61 27.23
CA PHE A 28 -2.83 -0.54 26.38
C PHE A 28 -2.22 0.80 26.80
N GLN A 29 -1.26 1.25 26.00
CA GLN A 29 -0.50 2.50 26.16
C GLN A 29 -0.55 3.33 24.87
N GLY A 30 -0.16 4.61 24.95
CA GLY A 30 -0.15 5.52 23.81
C GLY A 30 -1.55 5.68 23.21
N ASP A 31 -1.68 5.45 21.91
CA ASP A 31 -2.95 5.57 21.18
C ASP A 31 -4.08 4.68 21.74
N PHE A 32 -3.73 3.60 22.48
CA PHE A 32 -4.69 2.71 23.12
C PHE A 32 -5.06 3.08 24.55
N GLU A 33 -4.55 4.19 25.10
CA GLU A 33 -4.86 4.62 26.47
C GLU A 33 -6.38 4.83 26.68
N GLN A 34 -7.11 5.22 25.64
CA GLN A 34 -8.58 5.30 25.68
C GLN A 34 -9.24 3.92 25.84
N VAL A 35 -8.68 2.86 25.25
CA VAL A 35 -9.15 1.48 25.46
C VAL A 35 -8.84 1.03 26.90
N ASN A 36 -7.71 1.46 27.47
CA ASN A 36 -7.38 1.22 28.88
C ASN A 36 -8.42 1.86 29.81
N ALA A 37 -8.72 3.14 29.60
CA ALA A 37 -9.74 3.87 30.37
C ALA A 37 -11.13 3.22 30.22
N PHE A 38 -11.49 2.82 29.00
CA PHE A 38 -12.73 2.10 28.72
C PHE A 38 -12.82 0.77 29.49
N CYS A 39 -11.74 -0.02 29.50
CA CYS A 39 -11.69 -1.30 30.23
C CYS A 39 -11.84 -1.12 31.74
N LYS A 40 -11.18 -0.10 32.30
CA LYS A 40 -11.24 0.21 33.74
C LYS A 40 -12.61 0.73 34.17
N THR A 41 -13.26 1.52 33.33
CA THR A 41 -14.52 2.20 33.67
C THR A 41 -15.73 1.29 33.48
N HIS A 42 -15.76 0.49 32.42
CA HIS A 42 -16.99 -0.19 31.99
C HIS A 42 -16.97 -1.72 32.16
N ARG A 43 -15.84 -2.33 32.55
CA ARG A 43 -15.67 -3.79 32.63
C ARG A 43 -16.24 -4.51 31.38
N PRO A 44 -15.80 -4.13 30.17
CA PRO A 44 -16.33 -4.64 28.91
C PRO A 44 -16.06 -6.14 28.77
N THR A 45 -16.82 -6.79 27.89
CA THR A 45 -16.49 -8.16 27.45
C THR A 45 -15.26 -8.13 26.52
N TRP A 46 -14.66 -9.30 26.30
CA TRP A 46 -13.53 -9.42 25.37
C TRP A 46 -13.85 -8.97 23.95
N PRO A 47 -14.99 -9.37 23.33
CA PRO A 47 -15.37 -8.86 22.02
C PRO A 47 -15.47 -7.33 21.96
N MET A 48 -16.07 -6.69 22.97
CA MET A 48 -16.17 -5.22 23.03
C MET A 48 -14.79 -4.55 23.16
N THR A 49 -13.86 -5.21 23.85
CA THR A 49 -12.47 -4.71 24.00
C THR A 49 -11.71 -4.82 22.67
N ILE A 50 -11.87 -5.94 21.95
CA ILE A 50 -11.30 -6.13 20.61
C ILE A 50 -11.90 -5.13 19.62
N GLU A 51 -13.21 -4.91 19.66
CA GLU A 51 -13.87 -3.91 18.82
C GLU A 51 -13.30 -2.50 19.10
N ALA A 52 -13.13 -2.11 20.36
CA ALA A 52 -12.53 -0.83 20.73
C ALA A 52 -11.08 -0.69 20.21
N VAL A 53 -10.27 -1.76 20.29
CA VAL A 53 -8.92 -1.80 19.69
C VAL A 53 -8.99 -1.60 18.18
N LEU A 54 -9.89 -2.29 17.48
CA LEU A 54 -10.06 -2.17 16.03
C LEU A 54 -10.59 -0.79 15.64
N GLN A 55 -11.42 -0.15 16.47
CA GLN A 55 -11.88 1.22 16.26
C GLN A 55 -10.71 2.20 16.40
N ILE A 56 -9.88 2.09 17.42
CA ILE A 56 -8.67 2.93 17.55
C ILE A 56 -7.73 2.72 16.36
N LEU A 57 -7.55 1.47 15.94
CA LEU A 57 -6.73 1.14 14.79
C LEU A 57 -7.29 1.68 13.47
N SER A 58 -8.60 1.66 13.28
CA SER A 58 -9.26 2.19 12.06
C SER A 58 -9.34 3.73 12.05
N LEU A 59 -9.43 4.36 13.23
CA LEU A 59 -9.34 5.81 13.43
C LEU A 59 -7.91 6.30 13.34
N SER A 60 -6.94 5.46 13.67
CA SER A 60 -5.54 5.73 13.39
C SER A 60 -5.35 5.67 11.87
N ASN A 61 -5.18 6.84 11.25
CA ASN A 61 -4.73 6.92 9.86
C ASN A 61 -3.41 6.14 9.63
N ASN A 62 -2.72 5.76 10.71
CA ASN A 62 -1.47 5.00 10.74
C ASN A 62 -1.57 3.57 10.19
N LEU A 63 -2.72 2.89 10.25
CA LEU A 63 -2.89 1.57 9.60
C LEU A 63 -3.62 1.66 8.27
N ARG A 64 -4.57 2.58 8.15
CA ARG A 64 -5.30 2.80 6.91
C ARG A 64 -4.39 3.34 5.81
N SER A 65 -3.47 4.26 6.14
CA SER A 65 -2.54 4.84 5.16
C SER A 65 -1.56 3.80 4.57
N PRO A 66 -0.85 2.95 5.36
CA PRO A 66 0.02 1.91 4.80
C PRO A 66 -0.72 0.87 3.96
N VAL A 67 -1.89 0.42 4.42
CA VAL A 67 -2.70 -0.57 3.69
C VAL A 67 -3.24 0.04 2.39
N ASP A 68 -3.81 1.24 2.45
CA ASP A 68 -4.29 1.96 1.27
C ASP A 68 -3.13 2.27 0.30
N ALA A 69 -1.94 2.58 0.81
CA ALA A 69 -0.74 2.79 0.00
C ALA A 69 -0.29 1.51 -0.69
N SER A 70 -0.30 0.36 0.00
CA SER A 70 0.03 -0.94 -0.58
C SER A 70 -0.97 -1.35 -1.67
N VAL A 71 -2.27 -1.13 -1.43
CA VAL A 71 -3.32 -1.37 -2.43
C VAL A 71 -3.16 -0.44 -3.63
N ALA A 72 -2.92 0.85 -3.40
CA ALA A 72 -2.70 1.84 -4.44
C ALA A 72 -1.44 1.52 -5.27
N LEU A 73 -0.37 1.04 -4.64
CA LEU A 73 0.84 0.60 -5.32
C LEU A 73 0.55 -0.55 -6.29
N ARG A 74 -0.27 -1.53 -5.89
CA ARG A 74 -0.61 -2.67 -6.76
C ARG A 74 -1.76 -2.38 -7.74
N SER A 75 -2.30 -1.17 -7.73
CA SER A 75 -3.47 -0.83 -8.53
C SER A 75 -3.09 -0.60 -10.00
N ARG A 76 -3.94 -1.10 -10.90
CA ARG A 76 -3.80 -0.89 -12.34
C ARG A 76 -4.06 0.58 -12.70
N PRO A 77 -3.41 1.12 -13.76
CA PRO A 77 -3.79 2.42 -14.32
C PRO A 77 -5.29 2.51 -14.62
N LEU A 78 -5.91 3.65 -14.27
CA LEU A 78 -7.29 3.92 -14.69
C LEU A 78 -7.37 4.06 -16.23
N PRO A 79 -8.47 3.63 -16.88
CA PRO A 79 -8.58 3.61 -18.34
C PRO A 79 -8.34 4.97 -19.03
N ASN A 80 -8.64 6.07 -18.34
CA ASN A 80 -8.56 7.43 -18.89
C ASN A 80 -7.38 8.24 -18.34
N ALA A 81 -6.56 7.64 -17.46
CA ALA A 81 -5.41 8.33 -16.88
C ALA A 81 -4.21 8.29 -17.83
N SER A 82 -3.55 9.44 -18.04
CA SER A 82 -2.27 9.45 -18.74
C SER A 82 -1.22 8.66 -17.96
N THR A 83 -0.23 8.09 -18.65
CA THR A 83 0.89 7.37 -18.02
C THR A 83 1.61 8.23 -16.99
N ALA A 84 1.74 9.55 -17.24
CA ALA A 84 2.34 10.49 -16.29
C ALA A 84 1.51 10.66 -15.01
N GLN A 85 0.18 10.79 -15.12
CA GLN A 85 -0.71 10.86 -13.95
C GLN A 85 -0.71 9.56 -13.16
N PHE A 86 -0.72 8.42 -13.84
CA PHE A 86 -0.60 7.11 -13.20
C PHE A 86 0.71 6.99 -12.41
N LEU A 87 1.85 7.29 -13.04
CA LEU A 87 3.16 7.19 -12.39
C LEU A 87 3.32 8.17 -11.22
N ARG A 88 2.72 9.36 -11.29
CA ARG A 88 2.70 10.30 -10.15
C ARG A 88 1.90 9.73 -8.98
N GLY A 89 0.72 9.16 -9.23
CA GLY A 89 -0.05 8.48 -8.19
C GLY A 89 0.67 7.26 -7.61
N PHE A 90 1.39 6.52 -8.44
CA PHE A 90 2.20 5.37 -8.03
C PHE A 90 3.40 5.79 -7.16
N GLU A 91 4.10 6.88 -7.51
CA GLU A 91 5.15 7.48 -6.68
C GLU A 91 4.60 7.98 -5.33
N GLU A 92 3.45 8.67 -5.35
CA GLU A 92 2.78 9.11 -4.12
C GLU A 92 2.41 7.93 -3.21
N ALA A 93 1.90 6.83 -3.78
CA ALA A 93 1.59 5.61 -3.03
C ALA A 93 2.84 5.01 -2.39
N PHE A 94 3.95 4.90 -3.15
CA PHE A 94 5.24 4.45 -2.62
C PHE A 94 5.71 5.32 -1.44
N HIS A 95 5.54 6.65 -1.53
CA HIS A 95 5.91 7.57 -0.45
C HIS A 95 4.97 7.59 0.75
N ARG A 96 3.79 6.98 0.68
CA ARG A 96 2.89 6.79 1.82
C ARG A 96 3.16 5.48 2.59
N MET A 97 3.89 4.53 2.00
CA MET A 97 4.27 3.29 2.69
C MET A 97 5.26 3.58 3.84
N PRO A 98 5.24 2.81 4.94
CA PRO A 98 6.26 2.89 5.99
C PRO A 98 7.67 2.67 5.43
N SER A 99 8.65 3.44 5.89
CA SER A 99 10.03 3.37 5.39
C SER A 99 10.67 1.97 5.52
N ARG A 100 10.28 1.21 6.55
CA ARG A 100 10.70 -0.18 6.76
C ARG A 100 10.22 -1.14 5.66
N GLU A 101 9.03 -0.92 5.13
CA GLU A 101 8.44 -1.79 4.08
C GLU A 101 8.96 -1.42 2.68
N ARG A 102 9.34 -0.16 2.46
CA ARG A 102 9.85 0.31 1.15
C ARG A 102 11.13 -0.38 0.68
N ILE A 103 11.90 -0.96 1.61
CA ILE A 103 13.15 -1.68 1.31
C ILE A 103 12.91 -3.17 1.07
N GLU A 104 11.67 -3.65 1.19
CA GLU A 104 11.35 -5.05 0.95
C GLU A 104 11.42 -5.40 -0.53
N LYS A 105 11.89 -6.62 -0.81
CA LYS A 105 12.09 -7.09 -2.19
C LYS A 105 10.81 -7.08 -3.00
N GLU A 106 9.67 -7.33 -2.35
CA GLU A 106 8.36 -7.33 -3.01
C GLU A 106 8.00 -5.95 -3.58
N VAL A 107 8.36 -4.88 -2.89
CA VAL A 107 8.13 -3.51 -3.35
C VAL A 107 9.00 -3.21 -4.57
N GLU A 108 10.27 -3.65 -4.57
CA GLU A 108 11.14 -3.54 -5.75
C GLU A 108 10.55 -4.28 -6.96
N CYS A 109 10.16 -5.54 -6.78
CA CYS A 109 9.55 -6.34 -7.85
C CYS A 109 8.26 -5.68 -8.38
N THR A 110 7.46 -5.08 -7.49
CA THR A 110 6.23 -4.37 -7.87
C THR A 110 6.54 -3.12 -8.70
N ILE A 111 7.56 -2.34 -8.34
CA ILE A 111 8.00 -1.18 -9.12
C ILE A 111 8.48 -1.61 -10.50
N GLU A 112 9.34 -2.62 -10.57
CA GLU A 112 9.87 -3.13 -11.84
C GLU A 112 8.74 -3.65 -12.74
N TYR A 113 7.89 -4.54 -12.22
CA TYR A 113 6.75 -5.08 -12.96
C TYR A 113 5.81 -3.97 -13.48
N THR A 114 5.52 -2.97 -12.64
CA THR A 114 4.63 -1.86 -12.99
C THR A 114 5.22 -1.01 -14.11
N LEU A 115 6.51 -0.67 -14.02
CA LEU A 115 7.20 0.10 -15.05
C LEU A 115 7.26 -0.67 -16.37
N GLN A 116 7.54 -1.97 -16.34
CA GLN A 116 7.60 -2.80 -17.55
C GLN A 116 6.23 -3.02 -18.20
N THR A 117 5.20 -3.28 -17.40
CA THR A 117 3.87 -3.69 -17.89
C THR A 117 2.99 -2.50 -18.26
N HIS A 118 3.09 -1.40 -17.52
CA HIS A 118 2.17 -0.26 -17.64
C HIS A 118 2.84 1.01 -18.14
N ALA A 119 4.18 1.06 -18.17
CA ALA A 119 4.95 2.21 -18.64
C ALA A 119 6.14 1.80 -19.52
N GLY A 120 5.97 0.81 -20.40
CA GLY A 120 7.07 0.21 -21.18
C GLY A 120 7.96 1.21 -21.94
N MET A 121 7.39 2.29 -22.50
CA MET A 121 8.20 3.36 -23.13
C MET A 121 9.10 4.09 -22.13
N VAL A 122 8.60 4.34 -20.92
CA VAL A 122 9.36 4.96 -19.83
C VAL A 122 10.45 4.01 -19.34
N TRP A 123 10.13 2.72 -19.18
CA TRP A 123 11.11 1.69 -18.83
C TRP A 123 12.27 1.65 -19.83
N ASN A 124 11.97 1.63 -21.13
CA ASN A 124 13.01 1.64 -22.16
C ASN A 124 13.90 2.89 -22.09
N CYS A 125 13.30 4.07 -21.85
CA CYS A 125 14.07 5.30 -21.64
C CYS A 125 14.98 5.22 -20.41
N LEU A 126 14.50 4.65 -19.31
CA LEU A 126 15.28 4.48 -18.08
C LEU A 126 16.47 3.54 -18.29
N VAL A 127 16.26 2.42 -19.00
CA VAL A 127 17.32 1.46 -19.34
C VAL A 127 18.37 2.10 -20.24
N GLN A 128 17.96 2.82 -21.29
CA GLN A 128 18.88 3.49 -22.23
C GLN A 128 19.74 4.56 -21.55
N ARG A 129 19.21 5.23 -20.52
CA ARG A 129 19.91 6.26 -19.75
C ARG A 129 20.75 5.71 -18.59
N ASN A 130 20.74 4.39 -18.39
CA ASN A 130 21.35 3.73 -17.24
C ASN A 130 20.80 4.23 -15.89
N ASP A 131 19.53 4.67 -15.87
CA ASP A 131 18.81 5.20 -14.71
C ASP A 131 17.76 4.21 -14.17
N ALA A 132 17.70 2.99 -14.71
CA ALA A 132 16.74 1.96 -14.29
C ALA A 132 16.97 1.46 -12.85
N PHE A 133 18.19 1.63 -12.32
CA PHE A 133 18.55 1.21 -10.97
C PHE A 133 19.23 2.34 -10.19
N PRO A 134 18.96 2.46 -8.87
CA PRO A 134 18.00 1.67 -8.09
C PRO A 134 16.54 2.04 -8.38
N LEU A 135 15.62 1.07 -8.25
CA LEU A 135 14.22 1.19 -8.74
C LEU A 135 13.42 2.33 -8.09
N HIS A 136 13.67 2.66 -6.83
CA HIS A 136 13.02 3.81 -6.17
C HIS A 136 13.43 5.15 -6.80
N LYS A 137 14.68 5.26 -7.28
CA LYS A 137 15.16 6.45 -7.99
C LYS A 137 14.58 6.49 -9.40
N ALA A 138 14.52 5.33 -10.07
CA ALA A 138 13.88 5.20 -11.37
C ALA A 138 12.40 5.64 -11.33
N LEU A 139 11.67 5.22 -10.29
CA LEU A 139 10.29 5.64 -10.04
C LEU A 139 10.16 7.17 -9.92
N SER A 140 11.06 7.81 -9.15
CA SER A 140 10.96 9.25 -8.90
C SER A 140 11.15 10.14 -10.13
N ILE A 141 11.82 9.62 -11.16
CA ILE A 141 12.00 10.33 -12.44
C ILE A 141 11.07 9.82 -13.56
N ALA A 142 10.37 8.71 -13.34
CA ALA A 142 9.56 8.02 -14.35
C ALA A 142 8.40 8.90 -14.85
N TRP A 143 7.71 9.60 -13.95
CA TRP A 143 6.60 10.48 -14.34
C TRP A 143 7.07 11.68 -15.17
N THR A 144 8.26 12.22 -14.88
CA THR A 144 8.84 13.33 -15.65
C THR A 144 9.22 12.89 -17.06
N ILE A 145 9.71 11.67 -17.22
CA ILE A 145 9.98 11.07 -18.54
C ILE A 145 8.65 10.89 -19.30
N ALA A 146 7.61 10.37 -18.65
CA ALA A 146 6.29 10.21 -19.25
C ALA A 146 5.68 11.54 -19.69
N GLU A 147 5.82 12.61 -18.88
CA GLU A 147 5.30 13.94 -19.20
C GLU A 147 6.03 14.58 -20.40
N LYS A 148 7.33 14.32 -20.55
CA LYS A 148 8.09 14.76 -21.73
C LYS A 148 7.67 13.99 -22.98
N ALA A 149 7.40 12.69 -22.87
CA ALA A 149 6.95 11.86 -23.98
C ALA A 149 5.58 12.28 -24.50
N THR A 150 4.61 12.58 -23.62
CA THR A 150 3.29 13.08 -24.03
C THR A 150 3.34 14.47 -24.67
N LYS A 151 4.27 15.34 -24.26
CA LYS A 151 4.48 16.65 -24.90
C LYS A 151 5.11 16.53 -26.30
N LEU A 152 5.94 15.52 -26.55
CA LEU A 152 6.46 15.24 -27.89
C LEU A 152 5.38 14.70 -28.83
N ASP A 153 4.47 13.86 -28.35
CA ASP A 153 3.41 13.27 -29.17
C ASP A 153 2.35 14.31 -29.59
N GLY A 154 2.15 15.35 -28.78
CA GLY A 154 1.35 16.54 -29.14
C GLY A 154 2.02 17.49 -30.15
N SER A 155 3.26 17.22 -30.56
CA SER A 155 4.05 18.00 -31.53
C SER A 155 4.22 17.27 -32.87
N THR A 156 3.53 16.15 -33.09
CA THR A 156 3.66 15.39 -34.35
C THR A 156 2.93 16.14 -35.47
N ILE A 157 3.71 16.91 -36.22
CA ILE A 157 3.46 17.26 -37.62
C ILE A 157 2.90 16.02 -38.31
N VAL A 158 1.69 16.14 -38.85
CA VAL A 158 1.09 15.15 -39.75
C VAL A 158 2.13 14.80 -40.82
N PRO A 159 2.62 13.56 -40.91
CA PRO A 159 3.33 13.15 -42.11
C PRO A 159 2.25 12.99 -43.18
N SER A 160 2.17 13.99 -44.06
CA SER A 160 1.54 13.85 -45.37
C SER A 160 2.22 12.69 -46.09
N TYR A 161 1.67 11.49 -45.97
CA TYR A 161 1.92 10.42 -46.92
C TYR A 161 0.76 10.39 -47.90
N ALA A 162 1.03 11.12 -48.99
CA ALA A 162 0.47 10.98 -50.31
C ALA A 162 -0.29 9.66 -50.55
N SER A 163 -1.57 9.82 -50.82
CA SER A 163 -2.36 8.97 -51.70
C SER A 163 -1.60 8.72 -53.01
N ARG A 164 -0.87 7.60 -53.07
CA ARG A 164 -0.54 6.93 -54.34
C ARG A 164 -1.62 5.89 -54.59
N ILE A 165 -2.64 6.28 -55.34
CA ILE A 165 -3.49 5.36 -56.09
C ILE A 165 -2.63 4.82 -57.24
N PRO A 166 -2.36 3.51 -57.34
CA PRO A 166 -1.91 2.94 -58.61
C PRO A 166 -3.09 2.86 -59.58
N PRO A 167 -2.92 3.19 -60.87
CA PRO A 167 -3.96 2.99 -61.86
C PRO A 167 -4.08 1.50 -62.18
N ASN A 168 -5.31 1.08 -62.50
CA ASN A 168 -5.73 -0.19 -63.13
C ASN A 168 -6.10 -1.35 -62.20
N LEU A 169 -7.41 -1.45 -61.93
CA LEU A 169 -8.28 -2.53 -62.44
C LEU A 169 -9.74 -2.07 -62.42
#